data_AF-E8X1T3-F1
#
_entry.id   AF-E8X1T3-F1
#
_cell.length_a   1.000
_cell.length_b   1.000
_cell.length_c   1.000
_cell.angle_alpha   90.00
_cell.angle_beta   90.00
_cell.angle_gamma   90.00
#
_symmetry.space_group_name_H-M   'P 1'
#
loop_
_entity.id
_entity.type
_entity.pdbx_description
1 polymer ?
#
loop_
_entity_poly.entity_id
_entity_poly.type
_entity_poly.pdbx_seq_one_letter_code
_entity_poly.pdbx_strand_id
1 'polypeptide(L)'
;MLPKFSAWQALRAESLSFIPLETKIYFKGALPLRKWREAGSYVVVSSDSKKIVLRASRAEVGNAFFTDVEFLLDHAAEHQATLYAAIEEASWCSPAWSFVTAYYWSFFSVLALTRLAGDSTWFLDKTALIAMEKLAQTSSGRPGAGTQFMTVSLDLNGDAEVTIRPSGKNNHEAVWNRAMLLSKRVLASANKASSLDEYRFWKCIVEAGFLLGEAWPSHLRNDVNYIPGYAYGEVRSVGIIKTAADVRRLKDMSFRDFLNDFESELYRITSGVAALTSPEYLVKLALLNAFAVSLVANSLHKDILSRVDGDFRWSRMRQRFLEQRVSTSFGNIWPFEAH
;
A
#
# COMPACT_ATOMS: atom_id res chain seq x y z
N MET A 1 -15.55 3.90 10.78
CA MET A 1 -15.21 2.46 10.56
C MET A 1 -15.40 1.99 9.12
N LEU A 2 -14.44 1.21 8.57
CA LEU A 2 -14.52 0.55 7.25
C LEU A 2 -15.53 -0.63 7.28
N PRO A 3 -16.46 -0.75 6.31
CA PRO A 3 -17.34 -1.92 6.19
C PRO A 3 -16.56 -3.23 5.98
N LYS A 4 -16.96 -4.31 6.67
CA LYS A 4 -16.28 -5.62 6.66
C LYS A 4 -17.17 -6.76 6.12
N PHE A 5 -17.79 -6.56 4.96
CA PHE A 5 -18.70 -7.51 4.32
C PHE A 5 -17.97 -8.37 3.27
N SER A 6 -18.61 -8.74 2.16
CA SER A 6 -18.12 -9.81 1.28
C SER A 6 -16.77 -9.49 0.64
N ALA A 7 -16.52 -8.24 0.25
CA ALA A 7 -15.24 -7.84 -0.33
C ALA A 7 -14.12 -7.91 0.72
N TRP A 8 -14.38 -7.41 1.92
CA TRP A 8 -13.44 -7.53 3.04
C TRP A 8 -13.14 -8.98 3.41
N GLN A 9 -14.16 -9.82 3.51
CA GLN A 9 -13.97 -11.24 3.85
C GLN A 9 -13.12 -11.95 2.78
N ALA A 10 -13.32 -11.63 1.49
CA ALA A 10 -12.51 -12.18 0.41
C ALA A 10 -11.03 -11.76 0.53
N LEU A 11 -10.76 -10.46 0.73
CA LEU A 11 -9.41 -9.96 0.97
C LEU A 11 -8.75 -10.61 2.19
N ARG A 12 -9.49 -10.72 3.30
CA ARG A 12 -9.01 -11.38 4.53
C ARG A 12 -8.69 -12.86 4.29
N ALA A 13 -9.54 -13.56 3.55
CA ALA A 13 -9.32 -14.96 3.21
C ALA A 13 -8.08 -15.14 2.31
N GLU A 14 -7.88 -14.26 1.33
CA GLU A 14 -6.68 -14.24 0.48
C GLU A 14 -5.41 -14.09 1.34
N SER A 15 -5.40 -13.15 2.30
CA SER A 15 -4.29 -12.99 3.25
C SER A 15 -4.03 -14.22 4.13
N LEU A 16 -5.07 -14.79 4.72
CA LEU A 16 -4.94 -15.97 5.60
C LEU A 16 -4.57 -17.24 4.83
N SER A 17 -4.72 -17.26 3.51
CA SER A 17 -4.35 -18.42 2.69
C SER A 17 -2.85 -18.70 2.73
N PHE A 18 -1.99 -17.68 2.77
CA PHE A 18 -0.53 -17.85 2.85
C PHE A 18 0.08 -17.39 4.19
N ILE A 19 -0.66 -16.65 5.02
CA ILE A 19 -0.29 -16.35 6.42
C ILE A 19 -1.13 -17.26 7.32
N PRO A 20 -0.70 -18.51 7.57
CA PRO A 20 -1.50 -19.45 8.32
C PRO A 20 -1.51 -19.09 9.83
N LEU A 21 -2.45 -19.65 10.58
CA LEU A 21 -2.65 -19.32 12.01
C LEU A 21 -1.44 -19.65 12.88
N GLU A 22 -0.60 -20.60 12.44
CA GLU A 22 0.63 -21.01 13.12
C GLU A 22 1.76 -19.99 12.95
N THR A 23 1.59 -18.97 12.10
CA THR A 23 2.56 -17.89 11.91
C THR A 23 2.79 -17.15 13.22
N LYS A 24 3.98 -17.29 13.81
CA LYS A 24 4.35 -16.56 15.02
C LYS A 24 5.08 -15.27 14.67
N ILE A 25 4.53 -14.15 15.10
CA ILE A 25 5.04 -12.81 14.81
C ILE A 25 5.58 -12.22 16.10
N TYR A 26 6.90 -12.10 16.17
CA TYR A 26 7.59 -11.61 17.36
C TYR A 26 8.17 -10.23 17.11
N PHE A 27 7.95 -9.31 18.05
CA PHE A 27 8.63 -8.01 18.04
C PHE A 27 10.16 -8.15 18.12
N LYS A 28 10.65 -9.11 18.91
CA LYS A 28 12.08 -9.43 19.02
C LYS A 28 12.43 -10.55 18.03
N GLY A 29 13.49 -10.36 17.24
CA GLY A 29 13.95 -11.35 16.27
C GLY A 29 13.20 -11.31 14.93
N ALA A 30 12.53 -10.20 14.63
CA ALA A 30 11.79 -10.05 13.39
C ALA A 30 12.73 -10.06 12.15
N LEU A 31 12.37 -10.86 11.15
CA LEU A 31 13.13 -11.04 9.91
C LEU A 31 12.32 -10.49 8.72
N PRO A 32 12.41 -9.18 8.41
CA PRO A 32 11.76 -8.62 7.23
C PRO A 32 12.29 -9.29 5.96
N LEU A 33 11.52 -9.21 4.88
CA LEU A 33 11.78 -9.96 3.65
C LEU A 33 13.22 -9.84 3.13
N ARG A 34 13.82 -8.63 3.24
CA ARG A 34 15.23 -8.40 2.89
C ARG A 34 16.21 -9.27 3.71
N LYS A 35 16.00 -9.41 5.01
CA LYS A 35 16.82 -10.25 5.90
C LYS A 35 16.47 -11.72 5.76
N TRP A 36 15.18 -12.05 5.60
CA TRP A 36 14.74 -13.42 5.35
C TRP A 36 15.37 -14.02 4.09
N ARG A 37 15.56 -13.23 3.03
CA ARG A 37 16.35 -13.66 1.87
C ARG A 37 17.76 -14.15 2.23
N GLU A 38 18.39 -13.56 3.23
CA GLU A 38 19.80 -13.85 3.53
C GLU A 38 19.96 -14.95 4.57
N ALA A 39 18.99 -15.10 5.46
CA ALA A 39 19.08 -15.96 6.64
C ALA A 39 17.87 -16.87 6.87
N GLY A 40 16.87 -16.82 5.98
CA GLY A 40 15.67 -17.65 6.04
C GLY A 40 15.94 -19.10 5.61
N SER A 41 15.09 -20.00 6.09
CA SER A 41 15.02 -21.41 5.73
C SER A 41 14.09 -21.59 4.52
N TYR A 42 14.64 -21.45 3.33
CA TYR A 42 13.93 -21.71 2.09
C TYR A 42 14.85 -22.46 1.10
N VAL A 43 14.24 -23.08 0.10
CA VAL A 43 14.96 -23.65 -1.04
C VAL A 43 14.67 -22.84 -2.29
N VAL A 44 15.68 -22.61 -3.11
CA VAL A 44 15.47 -22.08 -4.46
C VAL A 44 15.23 -23.27 -5.38
N VAL A 45 13.97 -23.48 -5.78
CA VAL A 45 13.55 -24.63 -6.58
C VAL A 45 14.10 -24.50 -8.00
N SER A 46 13.92 -23.33 -8.61
CA SER A 46 14.39 -23.07 -9.97
C SER A 46 14.73 -21.61 -10.21
N SER A 47 15.64 -21.39 -11.15
CA SER A 47 16.00 -20.07 -11.67
C SER A 47 16.18 -20.13 -13.19
N ASP A 48 15.55 -19.22 -13.91
CA ASP A 48 15.74 -19.02 -15.34
C ASP A 48 15.70 -17.52 -15.69
N SER A 49 15.81 -17.17 -16.97
CA SER A 49 15.80 -15.77 -17.42
C SER A 49 14.46 -15.04 -17.19
N LYS A 50 13.39 -15.76 -16.87
CA LYS A 50 12.02 -15.26 -16.70
C LYS A 50 11.58 -15.23 -15.24
N LYS A 51 12.06 -16.14 -14.38
CA LYS A 51 11.63 -16.20 -12.98
C LYS A 51 12.62 -16.92 -12.07
N ILE A 52 12.44 -16.68 -10.77
CA ILE A 52 12.99 -17.48 -9.67
C ILE A 52 11.80 -18.03 -8.88
N VAL A 53 11.88 -19.30 -8.47
CA VAL A 53 10.87 -19.95 -7.63
C VAL A 53 11.51 -20.37 -6.32
N LEU A 54 10.99 -19.84 -5.21
CA LEU A 54 11.38 -20.24 -3.86
C LEU A 54 10.30 -21.13 -3.26
N ARG A 55 10.70 -22.05 -2.38
CA ARG A 55 9.77 -22.83 -1.55
C ARG A 55 10.21 -22.77 -0.08
N ALA A 56 9.25 -22.58 0.80
CA ALA A 56 9.44 -22.60 2.24
C ALA A 56 8.15 -22.96 2.96
N SER A 57 8.23 -23.21 4.27
CA SER A 57 7.04 -23.41 5.08
C SER A 57 6.15 -22.16 5.05
N ARG A 58 4.83 -22.35 5.04
CA ARG A 58 3.86 -21.23 5.02
C ARG A 58 4.04 -20.27 6.20
N ALA A 59 4.28 -20.82 7.39
CA ALA A 59 4.48 -20.02 8.60
C ALA A 59 5.71 -19.10 8.49
N GLU A 60 6.76 -19.55 7.81
CA GLU A 60 7.96 -18.77 7.63
C GLU A 60 7.81 -17.66 6.59
N VAL A 61 7.23 -17.97 5.43
CA VAL A 61 6.90 -16.95 4.41
C VAL A 61 5.93 -15.93 4.99
N GLY A 62 4.89 -16.40 5.70
CA GLY A 62 3.95 -15.56 6.42
C GLY A 62 4.62 -14.62 7.41
N ASN A 63 5.56 -15.12 8.23
CA ASN A 63 6.34 -14.30 9.16
C ASN A 63 7.18 -13.26 8.42
N ALA A 64 7.91 -13.65 7.38
CA ALA A 64 8.79 -12.74 6.65
C ALA A 64 8.01 -11.58 6.00
N PHE A 65 6.86 -11.89 5.39
CA PHE A 65 5.99 -10.91 4.75
C PHE A 65 5.32 -10.02 5.77
N PHE A 66 4.76 -10.59 6.83
CA PHE A 66 4.08 -9.81 7.85
C PHE A 66 5.04 -8.91 8.62
N THR A 67 6.26 -9.39 8.87
CA THR A 67 7.33 -8.57 9.42
C THR A 67 7.66 -7.40 8.49
N ASP A 68 7.80 -7.64 7.19
CA ASP A 68 8.03 -6.56 6.19
C ASP A 68 6.88 -5.54 6.21
N VAL A 69 5.63 -6.01 6.35
CA VAL A 69 4.43 -5.16 6.50
C VAL A 69 4.54 -4.23 7.71
N GLU A 70 5.05 -4.70 8.84
CA GLU A 70 5.23 -3.85 10.03
C GLU A 70 6.19 -2.70 9.74
N PHE A 71 7.34 -2.97 9.12
CA PHE A 71 8.26 -1.92 8.71
C PHE A 71 7.66 -0.97 7.67
N LEU A 72 6.90 -1.48 6.70
CA LEU A 72 6.26 -0.65 5.69
C LEU A 72 5.19 0.26 6.29
N LEU A 73 4.42 -0.23 7.26
CA LEU A 73 3.44 0.58 7.98
C LEU A 73 4.11 1.60 8.91
N ASP A 74 5.31 1.33 9.44
CA ASP A 74 6.11 2.35 10.14
C ASP A 74 6.54 3.48 9.20
N HIS A 75 7.02 3.17 7.99
CA HIS A 75 7.34 4.19 6.98
C HIS A 75 6.10 4.99 6.60
N ALA A 76 4.95 4.32 6.42
CA ALA A 76 3.69 4.98 6.15
C ALA A 76 3.30 5.95 7.29
N ALA A 77 3.45 5.53 8.55
CA ALA A 77 3.16 6.35 9.72
C ALA A 77 4.12 7.55 9.86
N GLU A 78 5.41 7.38 9.56
CA GLU A 78 6.38 8.49 9.54
C GLU A 78 6.02 9.55 8.50
N HIS A 79 5.65 9.15 7.28
CA HIS A 79 5.18 10.08 6.25
C HIS A 79 3.86 10.76 6.63
N GLN A 80 2.92 10.02 7.22
CA GLN A 80 1.69 10.58 7.74
C GLN A 80 1.98 11.64 8.81
N ALA A 81 2.73 11.29 9.86
CA ALA A 81 3.09 12.21 10.93
C ALA A 81 3.80 13.46 10.42
N THR A 82 4.73 13.28 9.49
CA THR A 82 5.47 14.39 8.84
C THR A 82 4.54 15.34 8.10
N LEU A 83 3.55 14.80 7.36
CA LEU A 83 2.55 15.61 6.66
C LEU A 83 1.67 16.39 7.62
N TYR A 84 1.15 15.74 8.67
CA TYR A 84 0.27 16.40 9.65
C TYR A 84 1.02 17.45 10.46
N ALA A 85 2.23 17.16 10.92
CA ALA A 85 3.05 18.15 11.63
C ALA A 85 3.29 19.40 10.77
N ALA A 86 3.69 19.23 9.51
CA ALA A 86 3.89 20.35 8.59
C ALA A 86 2.62 21.17 8.34
N ILE A 87 1.46 20.54 8.38
CA ILE A 87 0.16 21.20 8.17
C ILE A 87 -0.35 21.88 9.45
N GLU A 88 -0.06 21.35 10.63
CA GLU A 88 -0.56 21.86 11.92
C GLU A 88 0.32 22.94 12.54
N GLU A 89 1.64 22.88 12.37
CA GLU A 89 2.60 23.82 12.99
C GLU A 89 2.58 25.25 12.42
N ALA A 90 1.64 25.55 11.51
CA ALA A 90 1.50 26.84 10.81
C ALA A 90 2.77 27.33 10.08
N SER A 91 3.82 26.52 10.01
CA SER A 91 4.99 26.76 9.17
C SER A 91 4.61 26.62 7.70
N TRP A 92 5.14 27.49 6.84
CA TRP A 92 4.94 27.34 5.40
C TRP A 92 5.58 26.03 4.92
N CYS A 93 4.83 25.26 4.14
CA CYS A 93 5.33 24.10 3.42
C CYS A 93 4.83 24.11 1.98
N SER A 94 5.69 23.69 1.05
CA SER A 94 5.32 23.59 -0.36
C SER A 94 4.14 22.63 -0.54
N PRO A 95 3.07 23.01 -1.27
CA PRO A 95 1.98 22.10 -1.63
C PRO A 95 2.48 20.87 -2.39
N ALA A 96 3.53 21.04 -3.21
CA ALA A 96 4.18 19.95 -3.94
C ALA A 96 4.83 18.95 -2.98
N TRP A 97 5.60 19.44 -2.00
CA TRP A 97 6.24 18.58 -0.99
C TRP A 97 5.19 17.85 -0.15
N SER A 98 4.12 18.56 0.24
CA SER A 98 3.03 17.97 1.02
C SER A 98 2.36 16.83 0.24
N PHE A 99 2.11 17.05 -1.05
CA PHE A 99 1.53 16.03 -1.91
C PHE A 99 2.46 14.82 -2.11
N VAL A 100 3.74 15.07 -2.41
CA VAL A 100 4.74 13.99 -2.56
C VAL A 100 4.86 13.18 -1.26
N THR A 101 4.79 13.82 -0.10
CA THR A 101 4.78 13.15 1.20
C THR A 101 3.54 12.28 1.39
N ALA A 102 2.36 12.79 1.05
CA ALA A 102 1.12 12.01 1.05
C ALA A 102 1.17 10.83 0.06
N TYR A 103 1.81 11.02 -1.10
CA TYR A 103 2.05 9.94 -2.05
C TYR A 103 2.90 8.83 -1.44
N TYR A 104 3.99 9.15 -0.72
CA TYR A 104 4.82 8.11 -0.10
C TYR A 104 4.10 7.41 1.06
N TRP A 105 3.32 8.13 1.86
CA TRP A 105 2.41 7.52 2.84
C TRP A 105 1.50 6.47 2.17
N SER A 106 0.89 6.83 1.05
CA SER A 106 0.05 5.95 0.24
C SER A 106 0.83 4.77 -0.35
N PHE A 107 2.00 5.03 -0.93
CA PHE A 107 2.87 4.05 -1.57
C PHE A 107 3.26 2.94 -0.59
N PHE A 108 3.71 3.29 0.62
CA PHE A 108 4.06 2.30 1.63
C PHE A 108 2.83 1.54 2.16
N SER A 109 1.67 2.22 2.29
CA SER A 109 0.41 1.57 2.66
C SER A 109 -0.03 0.53 1.61
N VAL A 110 0.11 0.85 0.33
CA VAL A 110 -0.18 -0.09 -0.76
C VAL A 110 0.82 -1.24 -0.81
N LEU A 111 2.11 -0.96 -0.60
CA LEU A 111 3.11 -2.01 -0.56
C LEU A 111 2.82 -2.96 0.60
N ALA A 112 2.48 -2.45 1.79
CA ALA A 112 2.02 -3.25 2.92
C ALA A 112 0.76 -4.09 2.58
N LEU A 113 -0.25 -3.48 1.96
CA LEU A 113 -1.48 -4.18 1.56
C LEU A 113 -1.21 -5.32 0.57
N THR A 114 -0.42 -5.06 -0.47
CA THR A 114 -0.09 -6.07 -1.47
C THR A 114 0.79 -7.18 -0.89
N ARG A 115 1.68 -6.87 0.06
CA ARG A 115 2.41 -7.88 0.85
C ARG A 115 1.46 -8.74 1.68
N LEU A 116 0.48 -8.14 2.37
CA LEU A 116 -0.55 -8.89 3.11
C LEU A 116 -1.40 -9.78 2.21
N ALA A 117 -1.53 -9.47 0.92
CA ALA A 117 -2.25 -10.30 -0.06
C ALA A 117 -1.36 -11.34 -0.76
N GLY A 118 -0.05 -11.36 -0.51
CA GLY A 118 0.86 -12.32 -1.14
C GLY A 118 1.11 -12.07 -2.63
N ASP A 119 0.65 -10.95 -3.20
CA ASP A 119 0.84 -10.55 -4.60
C ASP A 119 1.36 -9.12 -4.63
N SER A 120 2.68 -8.97 -4.61
CA SER A 120 3.37 -7.70 -4.36
C SER A 120 4.57 -7.52 -5.28
N THR A 121 5.41 -6.53 -4.96
CA THR A 121 6.65 -6.23 -5.67
C THR A 121 7.85 -6.36 -4.75
N TRP A 122 9.00 -6.75 -5.30
CA TRP A 122 10.25 -6.80 -4.56
C TRP A 122 11.39 -6.27 -5.43
N PHE A 123 12.08 -5.24 -4.96
CA PHE A 123 13.30 -4.79 -5.60
C PHE A 123 14.45 -5.74 -5.27
N LEU A 124 15.03 -6.35 -6.31
CA LEU A 124 16.19 -7.22 -6.20
C LEU A 124 17.33 -6.68 -7.07
N ASP A 125 18.44 -6.35 -6.42
CA ASP A 125 19.66 -5.96 -7.12
C ASP A 125 20.34 -7.18 -7.77
N LYS A 126 21.39 -6.91 -8.56
CA LYS A 126 22.13 -7.94 -9.27
C LYS A 126 22.78 -8.94 -8.31
N THR A 127 23.27 -8.48 -7.15
CA THR A 127 23.92 -9.33 -6.15
C THR A 127 22.94 -10.32 -5.54
N ALA A 128 21.74 -9.86 -5.20
CA ALA A 128 20.66 -10.67 -4.67
C ALA A 128 20.23 -11.77 -5.64
N LEU A 129 20.05 -11.41 -6.91
CA LEU A 129 19.65 -12.38 -7.94
C LEU A 129 20.73 -13.42 -8.21
N ILE A 130 22.01 -13.02 -8.23
CA ILE A 130 23.13 -13.96 -8.35
C ILE A 130 23.18 -14.91 -7.15
N ALA A 131 22.93 -14.40 -5.93
CA ALA A 131 22.90 -15.23 -4.74
C ALA A 131 21.78 -16.28 -4.80
N MET A 132 20.57 -15.87 -5.20
CA MET A 132 19.44 -16.80 -5.38
C MET A 132 19.71 -17.82 -6.49
N GLU A 133 20.23 -17.40 -7.64
CA GLU A 133 20.57 -18.31 -8.76
C GLU A 133 21.57 -19.38 -8.33
N LYS A 134 22.59 -19.01 -7.53
CA LYS A 134 23.59 -19.96 -7.01
C LYS A 134 23.00 -21.01 -6.06
N LEU A 135 21.90 -20.69 -5.38
CA LEU A 135 21.20 -21.60 -4.48
C LEU A 135 20.16 -22.46 -5.22
N ALA A 136 19.92 -22.23 -6.52
CA ALA A 136 18.88 -22.91 -7.28
C ALA A 136 19.23 -24.38 -7.55
N GLN A 137 18.31 -25.29 -7.21
CA GLN A 137 18.42 -26.72 -7.51
C GLN A 137 18.49 -26.97 -9.03
N THR A 138 17.75 -26.17 -9.80
CA THR A 138 17.81 -26.14 -11.26
C THR A 138 18.02 -24.71 -11.74
N SER A 139 19.06 -24.48 -12.54
CA SER A 139 19.36 -23.17 -13.08
C SER A 139 19.67 -23.21 -14.56
N SER A 140 18.99 -22.36 -15.33
CA SER A 140 19.31 -22.04 -16.73
C SER A 140 19.61 -20.56 -16.94
N GLY A 141 19.73 -19.81 -15.84
CA GLY A 141 19.99 -18.38 -15.81
C GLY A 141 19.24 -17.69 -14.67
N ARG A 142 19.11 -16.36 -14.77
CA ARG A 142 18.39 -15.52 -13.79
C ARG A 142 17.67 -14.37 -14.48
N PRO A 143 16.61 -13.82 -13.88
CA PRO A 143 15.98 -12.61 -14.37
C PRO A 143 16.92 -11.40 -14.26
N GLY A 144 16.55 -10.31 -14.95
CA GLY A 144 17.22 -9.02 -14.83
C GLY A 144 16.99 -8.37 -13.46
N ALA A 145 17.99 -7.59 -13.00
CA ALA A 145 17.89 -6.81 -11.77
C ALA A 145 16.82 -5.70 -11.86
N GLY A 146 16.32 -5.28 -10.70
CA GLY A 146 15.31 -4.24 -10.57
C GLY A 146 14.05 -4.75 -9.89
N THR A 147 12.92 -4.09 -10.17
CA THR A 147 11.64 -4.44 -9.57
C THR A 147 11.07 -5.73 -10.14
N GLN A 148 10.84 -6.69 -9.25
CA GLN A 148 10.20 -7.96 -9.58
C GLN A 148 8.76 -7.95 -9.09
N PHE A 149 7.85 -8.60 -9.82
CA PHE A 149 6.60 -9.08 -9.25
C PHE A 149 6.87 -10.33 -8.44
N MET A 150 6.18 -10.46 -7.32
CA MET A 150 6.33 -11.58 -6.41
C MET A 150 4.94 -12.04 -6.00
N THR A 151 4.65 -13.32 -6.25
CA THR A 151 3.36 -13.95 -5.96
C THR A 151 3.58 -15.19 -5.11
N VAL A 152 2.78 -15.35 -4.07
CA VAL A 152 2.78 -16.52 -3.19
C VAL A 152 1.60 -17.42 -3.55
N SER A 153 1.88 -18.68 -3.80
CA SER A 153 0.89 -19.74 -3.98
C SER A 153 1.19 -20.92 -3.06
N LEU A 154 0.25 -21.85 -2.93
CA LEU A 154 0.49 -23.10 -2.22
C LEU A 154 0.86 -24.18 -3.23
N ASP A 155 1.88 -25.00 -2.90
CA ASP A 155 2.21 -26.18 -3.67
C ASP A 155 1.31 -27.38 -3.27
N LEU A 156 1.52 -28.54 -3.92
CA LEU A 156 0.75 -29.76 -3.66
C LEU A 156 0.97 -30.33 -2.25
N ASN A 157 2.09 -30.00 -1.59
CA ASN A 157 2.42 -30.44 -0.25
C ASN A 157 1.91 -29.45 0.81
N GLY A 158 1.34 -28.32 0.40
CA GLY A 158 0.91 -27.25 1.27
C GLY A 158 2.03 -26.32 1.73
N ASP A 159 3.22 -26.39 1.11
CA ASP A 159 4.28 -25.39 1.29
C ASP A 159 3.95 -24.12 0.52
N ALA A 160 4.54 -23.00 0.94
CA ALA A 160 4.44 -21.74 0.21
C ALA A 160 5.47 -21.72 -0.93
N GLU A 161 4.98 -21.54 -2.15
CA GLU A 161 5.79 -21.28 -3.34
C GLU A 161 5.78 -19.78 -3.66
N VAL A 162 6.95 -19.15 -3.63
CA VAL A 162 7.13 -17.73 -3.96
C VAL A 162 7.72 -17.62 -5.36
N THR A 163 6.90 -17.18 -6.31
CA THR A 163 7.32 -16.92 -7.69
C THR A 163 7.73 -15.46 -7.84
N ILE A 164 8.97 -15.22 -8.26
CA ILE A 164 9.57 -13.91 -8.50
C ILE A 164 9.84 -13.76 -9.99
N ARG A 165 9.32 -12.70 -10.63
CA ARG A 165 9.48 -12.45 -12.08
C ARG A 165 9.74 -10.97 -12.37
N PRO A 166 10.46 -10.61 -13.45
CA PRO A 166 10.64 -9.21 -13.84
C PRO A 166 9.29 -8.51 -14.01
N SER A 167 9.17 -7.32 -13.42
CA SER A 167 7.95 -6.53 -13.59
C SER A 167 7.87 -5.85 -14.97
N GLY A 168 9.02 -5.60 -15.60
CA GLY A 168 9.13 -4.76 -16.80
C GLY A 168 8.74 -3.28 -16.54
N LYS A 169 8.60 -2.89 -15.28
CA LYS A 169 8.13 -1.56 -14.84
C LYS A 169 9.13 -0.97 -13.83
N ASN A 170 9.12 0.35 -13.67
CA ASN A 170 9.79 0.95 -12.53
C ASN A 170 9.06 0.59 -11.23
N ASN A 171 9.73 0.76 -10.08
CA ASN A 171 9.20 0.33 -8.79
C ASN A 171 7.83 0.93 -8.46
N HIS A 172 7.65 2.21 -8.71
CA HIS A 172 6.40 2.89 -8.40
C HIS A 172 5.23 2.37 -9.24
N GLU A 173 5.42 2.27 -10.55
CA GLU A 173 4.39 1.75 -11.46
C GLU A 173 4.04 0.28 -11.17
N ALA A 174 5.03 -0.54 -10.82
CA ALA A 174 4.81 -1.94 -10.50
C ALA A 174 3.95 -2.12 -9.24
N VAL A 175 4.21 -1.32 -8.20
CA VAL A 175 3.46 -1.33 -6.93
C VAL A 175 2.00 -0.97 -7.18
N TRP A 176 1.76 0.13 -7.90
CA TRP A 176 0.40 0.58 -8.24
C TRP A 176 -0.34 -0.42 -9.15
N ASN A 177 0.36 -1.04 -10.10
CA ASN A 177 -0.22 -2.11 -10.92
C ASN A 177 -0.70 -3.30 -10.06
N ARG A 178 0.11 -3.77 -9.09
CA ARG A 178 -0.31 -4.85 -8.18
C ARG A 178 -1.52 -4.43 -7.33
N ALA A 179 -1.51 -3.21 -6.81
CA ALA A 179 -2.61 -2.66 -6.03
C ALA A 179 -3.92 -2.62 -6.82
N MET A 180 -3.84 -2.22 -8.09
CA MET A 180 -4.98 -2.13 -8.97
C MET A 180 -5.55 -3.51 -9.28
N LEU A 181 -4.70 -4.50 -9.55
CA LEU A 181 -5.13 -5.88 -9.77
C LEU A 181 -5.78 -6.48 -8.52
N LEU A 182 -5.19 -6.27 -7.35
CA LEU A 182 -5.78 -6.68 -6.07
C LEU A 182 -7.15 -6.03 -5.87
N SER A 183 -7.26 -4.71 -6.06
CA SER A 183 -8.52 -3.97 -5.88
C SER A 183 -9.61 -4.46 -6.85
N LYS A 184 -9.27 -4.78 -8.11
CA LYS A 184 -10.21 -5.39 -9.08
C LYS A 184 -10.72 -6.75 -8.59
N ARG A 185 -9.84 -7.62 -8.08
CA ARG A 185 -10.23 -8.94 -7.53
C ARG A 185 -11.15 -8.80 -6.32
N VAL A 186 -10.82 -7.88 -5.42
CA VAL A 186 -11.62 -7.63 -4.20
C VAL A 186 -12.99 -7.06 -4.55
N LEU A 187 -13.05 -6.09 -5.47
CA LEU A 187 -14.32 -5.53 -5.96
C LEU A 187 -15.20 -6.61 -6.63
N ALA A 188 -14.61 -7.57 -7.35
CA ALA A 188 -15.37 -8.67 -7.94
C ALA A 188 -16.07 -9.55 -6.89
N SER A 189 -15.61 -9.54 -5.64
CA SER A 189 -16.23 -10.23 -4.51
C SER A 189 -17.23 -9.34 -3.74
N ALA A 190 -17.34 -8.05 -4.09
CA ALA A 190 -18.24 -7.12 -3.43
C ALA A 190 -19.69 -7.37 -3.84
N ASN A 191 -20.56 -7.57 -2.86
CA ASN A 191 -21.99 -7.73 -3.10
C ASN A 191 -22.73 -6.46 -2.66
N LYS A 192 -23.20 -5.68 -3.65
CA LYS A 192 -23.97 -4.44 -3.44
C LYS A 192 -25.20 -4.61 -2.55
N ALA A 193 -25.85 -5.79 -2.57
CA ALA A 193 -27.00 -6.08 -1.72
C ALA A 193 -26.60 -6.30 -0.26
N SER A 194 -25.39 -6.79 0.01
CA SER A 194 -24.89 -7.01 1.37
C SER A 194 -24.40 -5.72 2.04
N SER A 195 -23.74 -4.85 1.28
CA SER A 195 -23.27 -3.56 1.75
C SER A 195 -23.02 -2.61 0.58
N LEU A 196 -23.88 -1.59 0.48
CA LEU A 196 -23.75 -0.56 -0.55
C LEU A 196 -22.47 0.27 -0.35
N ASP A 197 -22.16 0.64 0.90
CA ASP A 197 -20.99 1.47 1.21
C ASP A 197 -19.67 0.70 0.97
N GLU A 198 -19.60 -0.60 1.23
CA GLU A 198 -18.42 -1.42 0.87
C GLU A 198 -18.20 -1.49 -0.64
N TYR A 199 -19.30 -1.74 -1.39
CA TYR A 199 -19.25 -1.79 -2.85
C TYR A 199 -18.79 -0.45 -3.43
N ARG A 200 -19.35 0.67 -2.95
CA ARG A 200 -18.96 2.03 -3.36
C ARG A 200 -17.48 2.31 -3.09
N PHE A 201 -17.01 1.95 -1.90
CA PHE A 201 -15.61 2.14 -1.51
C PHE A 201 -14.62 1.47 -2.48
N TRP A 202 -14.79 0.17 -2.74
CA TRP A 202 -13.92 -0.56 -3.66
C TRP A 202 -14.08 -0.11 -5.12
N LYS A 203 -15.30 0.28 -5.49
CA LYS A 203 -15.60 0.85 -6.80
C LYS A 203 -14.81 2.14 -7.03
N CYS A 204 -14.77 3.07 -6.06
CA CYS A 204 -14.00 4.31 -6.20
C CYS A 204 -12.51 4.07 -6.45
N ILE A 205 -11.88 3.17 -5.70
CA ILE A 205 -10.45 2.83 -5.85
C ILE A 205 -10.19 2.31 -7.26
N VAL A 206 -11.05 1.41 -7.75
CA VAL A 206 -10.93 0.79 -9.07
C VAL A 206 -11.24 1.80 -10.19
N GLU A 207 -12.27 2.61 -10.07
CA GLU A 207 -12.62 3.61 -11.10
C GLU A 207 -11.51 4.65 -11.27
N ALA A 208 -10.88 5.11 -10.19
CA ALA A 208 -9.72 6.00 -10.28
C ALA A 208 -8.61 5.42 -11.17
N GLY A 209 -8.28 4.14 -10.99
CA GLY A 209 -7.27 3.45 -11.79
C GLY A 209 -7.69 3.20 -13.24
N PHE A 210 -8.98 3.01 -13.52
CA PHE A 210 -9.46 2.91 -14.90
C PHE A 210 -9.41 4.24 -15.65
N LEU A 211 -9.75 5.34 -14.98
CA LEU A 211 -9.79 6.67 -15.59
C LEU A 211 -8.39 7.23 -15.87
N LEU A 212 -7.46 7.02 -14.93
CA LEU A 212 -6.15 7.67 -14.96
C LEU A 212 -5.00 6.73 -15.30
N GLY A 213 -5.27 5.43 -15.43
CA GLY A 213 -4.29 4.38 -15.72
C GLY A 213 -3.76 3.66 -14.47
N GLU A 214 -3.20 2.46 -14.65
CA GLU A 214 -2.86 1.57 -13.52
C GLU A 214 -1.69 2.06 -12.64
N ALA A 215 -0.98 3.10 -13.06
CA ALA A 215 0.13 3.70 -12.30
C ALA A 215 -0.10 5.19 -11.99
N TRP A 216 -1.35 5.66 -12.10
CA TRP A 216 -1.67 7.08 -12.14
C TRP A 216 -1.13 7.92 -10.97
N PRO A 217 -1.10 7.47 -9.70
CA PRO A 217 -0.58 8.32 -8.64
C PRO A 217 0.92 8.54 -8.81
N SER A 218 1.63 7.59 -9.43
CA SER A 218 3.06 7.72 -9.73
C SER A 218 3.35 8.76 -10.80
N HIS A 219 2.53 8.81 -11.85
CA HIS A 219 2.68 9.80 -12.92
C HIS A 219 2.38 11.19 -12.38
N LEU A 220 1.27 11.35 -11.66
CA LEU A 220 0.93 12.61 -10.98
C LEU A 220 2.02 13.05 -10.00
N ARG A 221 2.61 12.13 -9.23
CA ARG A 221 3.76 12.43 -8.35
C ARG A 221 4.93 13.00 -9.13
N ASN A 222 5.25 12.45 -10.30
CA ASN A 222 6.34 12.96 -11.11
C ASN A 222 6.01 14.34 -11.70
N ASP A 223 4.77 14.54 -12.15
CA ASP A 223 4.31 15.82 -12.68
C ASP A 223 4.40 16.92 -11.62
N VAL A 224 3.86 16.67 -10.43
CA VAL A 224 3.93 17.60 -9.28
C VAL A 224 5.37 17.88 -8.86
N ASN A 225 6.25 16.88 -8.89
CA ASN A 225 7.62 17.02 -8.39
C ASN A 225 8.59 17.66 -9.41
N TYR A 226 8.36 17.47 -10.71
CA TYR A 226 9.35 17.81 -11.74
C TYR A 226 8.88 18.79 -12.82
N ILE A 227 7.58 19.01 -13.02
CA ILE A 227 7.10 19.97 -14.04
C ILE A 227 7.10 21.39 -13.45
N PRO A 228 7.92 22.32 -13.98
CA PRO A 228 7.93 23.70 -13.51
C PRO A 228 6.57 24.37 -13.68
N GLY A 229 6.11 25.10 -12.67
CA GLY A 229 4.81 25.78 -12.68
C GLY A 229 3.60 24.87 -12.45
N TYR A 230 3.77 23.56 -12.33
CA TYR A 230 2.68 22.62 -12.03
C TYR A 230 2.22 22.75 -10.57
N ALA A 231 3.18 22.69 -9.64
CA ALA A 231 2.91 22.75 -8.20
C ALA A 231 3.69 23.85 -7.46
N TYR A 232 4.77 24.36 -8.06
CA TYR A 232 5.61 25.42 -7.48
C TYR A 232 5.18 26.80 -8.02
N GLY A 233 4.00 27.26 -7.61
CA GLY A 233 3.40 28.54 -8.03
C GLY A 233 3.29 29.61 -6.94
N GLU A 234 3.51 29.25 -5.67
CA GLU A 234 3.24 30.09 -4.50
C GLU A 234 4.00 31.42 -4.49
N VAL A 235 5.27 31.43 -4.92
CA VAL A 235 6.09 32.67 -5.03
C VAL A 235 5.43 33.69 -5.96
N ARG A 236 4.64 33.23 -6.93
CA ARG A 236 3.89 34.07 -7.88
C ARG A 236 2.41 34.22 -7.50
N SER A 237 2.00 33.72 -6.34
CA SER A 237 0.60 33.69 -5.90
C SER A 237 -0.35 32.94 -6.85
N VAL A 238 0.16 31.94 -7.59
CA VAL A 238 -0.63 31.08 -8.49
C VAL A 238 -0.82 29.69 -7.87
N GLY A 239 -1.24 29.64 -6.61
CA GLY A 239 -1.45 28.38 -5.89
C GLY A 239 -2.61 27.57 -6.46
N ILE A 240 -2.31 26.50 -7.20
CA ILE A 240 -3.32 25.61 -7.81
C ILE A 240 -3.67 24.45 -6.87
N ILE A 241 -2.68 23.94 -6.12
CA ILE A 241 -2.81 22.72 -5.30
C ILE A 241 -3.07 23.09 -3.84
N LYS A 242 -4.12 22.50 -3.26
CA LYS A 242 -4.59 22.80 -1.90
C LYS A 242 -4.40 21.64 -0.91
N THR A 243 -3.30 20.90 -1.03
CA THR A 243 -3.00 19.69 -0.23
C THR A 243 -3.26 19.87 1.26
N ALA A 244 -2.79 20.96 1.87
CA ALA A 244 -2.96 21.18 3.30
C ALA A 244 -4.42 21.34 3.72
N ALA A 245 -5.21 22.08 2.93
CA ALA A 245 -6.63 22.27 3.19
C ALA A 245 -7.41 20.96 3.01
N ASP A 246 -7.09 20.19 1.97
CA ASP A 246 -7.72 18.90 1.71
C ASP A 246 -7.42 17.89 2.81
N VAL A 247 -6.17 17.78 3.27
CA VAL A 247 -5.78 16.88 4.36
C VAL A 247 -6.46 17.27 5.68
N ARG A 248 -6.50 18.56 6.03
CA ARG A 248 -7.22 19.03 7.24
C ARG A 248 -8.68 18.64 7.18
N ARG A 249 -9.34 18.87 6.04
CA ARG A 249 -10.75 18.50 5.86
C ARG A 249 -10.95 17.00 5.99
N LEU A 250 -10.11 16.18 5.35
CA LEU A 250 -10.21 14.71 5.38
C LEU A 250 -10.03 14.10 6.77
N LYS A 251 -9.23 14.75 7.64
CA LYS A 251 -9.00 14.32 9.03
C LYS A 251 -10.30 14.18 9.82
N ASP A 252 -11.25 15.08 9.59
CA ASP A 252 -12.48 15.22 10.39
C ASP A 252 -13.72 14.63 9.69
N MET A 253 -13.57 13.96 8.53
CA MET A 253 -14.71 13.42 7.78
C MET A 253 -15.21 12.10 8.35
N SER A 254 -16.53 11.93 8.37
CA SER A 254 -17.13 10.61 8.52
C SER A 254 -16.80 9.72 7.32
N PHE A 255 -16.85 8.39 7.49
CA PHE A 255 -16.64 7.46 6.36
C PHE A 255 -17.60 7.72 5.18
N ARG A 256 -18.85 8.08 5.47
CA ARG A 256 -19.85 8.33 4.43
C ARG A 256 -19.57 9.64 3.68
N ASP A 257 -19.13 10.68 4.40
CA ASP A 257 -18.75 11.96 3.77
C ASP A 257 -17.49 11.80 2.92
N PHE A 258 -16.53 11.02 3.41
CA PHE A 258 -15.35 10.61 2.64
C PHE A 258 -15.74 9.91 1.34
N LEU A 259 -16.65 8.93 1.39
CA LEU A 259 -17.12 8.21 0.20
C LEU A 259 -17.83 9.14 -0.79
N ASN A 260 -18.73 9.99 -0.30
CA ASN A 260 -19.45 10.95 -1.14
C ASN A 260 -18.47 11.91 -1.84
N ASP A 261 -17.44 12.38 -1.13
CA ASP A 261 -16.40 13.24 -1.69
C ASP A 261 -15.54 12.49 -2.72
N PHE A 262 -15.19 11.23 -2.47
CA PHE A 262 -14.43 10.40 -3.42
C PHE A 262 -15.21 10.17 -4.72
N GLU A 263 -16.49 9.81 -4.63
CA GLU A 263 -17.36 9.68 -5.81
C GLU A 263 -17.54 11.01 -6.54
N SER A 264 -17.65 12.13 -5.81
CA SER A 264 -17.80 13.46 -6.41
C SER A 264 -16.58 13.85 -7.24
N GLU A 265 -15.36 13.60 -6.74
CA GLU A 265 -14.13 13.89 -7.48
C GLU A 265 -13.96 12.97 -8.70
N LEU A 266 -14.34 11.69 -8.61
CA LEU A 266 -14.40 10.80 -9.77
C LEU A 266 -15.37 11.32 -10.83
N TYR A 267 -16.57 11.72 -10.42
CA TYR A 267 -17.57 12.27 -11.33
C TYR A 267 -17.05 13.52 -12.05
N ARG A 268 -16.42 14.45 -11.33
CA ARG A 268 -15.82 15.65 -11.92
C ARG A 268 -14.82 15.31 -13.02
N ILE A 269 -13.93 14.35 -12.76
CA ILE A 269 -12.93 13.88 -13.73
C ILE A 269 -13.60 13.25 -14.96
N THR A 270 -14.63 12.42 -14.77
CA THR A 270 -15.37 11.81 -15.89
C THR A 270 -16.14 12.82 -16.75
N SER A 271 -16.66 13.88 -16.12
CA SER A 271 -17.57 14.83 -16.78
C SER A 271 -16.87 15.93 -17.59
N GLY A 272 -15.55 16.08 -17.49
CA GLY A 272 -14.84 17.18 -18.17
C GLY A 272 -13.39 16.87 -18.54
N VAL A 273 -13.04 17.08 -19.81
CA VAL A 273 -11.66 16.91 -20.34
C VAL A 273 -10.66 17.81 -19.60
N ALA A 274 -11.07 19.01 -19.18
CA ALA A 274 -10.22 19.92 -18.40
C ALA A 274 -9.92 19.41 -16.98
N ALA A 275 -10.78 18.54 -16.42
CA ALA A 275 -10.54 17.98 -15.09
C ALA A 275 -9.49 16.87 -15.10
N LEU A 276 -9.38 16.12 -16.21
CA LEU A 276 -8.34 15.10 -16.42
C LEU A 276 -6.92 15.67 -16.47
N THR A 277 -6.77 16.97 -16.74
CA THR A 277 -5.47 17.66 -16.81
C THR A 277 -5.27 18.67 -15.68
N SER A 278 -6.26 18.83 -14.79
CA SER A 278 -6.20 19.80 -13.69
C SER A 278 -5.45 19.21 -12.49
N PRO A 279 -4.31 19.81 -12.07
CA PRO A 279 -3.55 19.36 -10.91
C PRO A 279 -4.38 19.32 -9.62
N GLU A 280 -5.31 20.28 -9.45
CA GLU A 280 -6.13 20.41 -8.24
C GLU A 280 -6.99 19.16 -8.01
N TYR A 281 -7.74 18.74 -9.03
CA TYR A 281 -8.65 17.58 -8.92
C TYR A 281 -7.87 16.26 -8.81
N LEU A 282 -6.79 16.11 -9.59
CA LEU A 282 -5.98 14.89 -9.55
C LEU A 282 -5.27 14.71 -8.20
N VAL A 283 -4.75 15.80 -7.61
CA VAL A 283 -4.13 15.76 -6.28
C VAL A 283 -5.16 15.41 -5.21
N LYS A 284 -6.34 16.05 -5.23
CA LYS A 284 -7.40 15.73 -4.27
C LYS A 284 -7.82 14.26 -4.35
N LEU A 285 -8.00 13.73 -5.56
CA LEU A 285 -8.30 12.31 -5.77
C LEU A 285 -7.18 11.40 -5.23
N ALA A 286 -5.92 11.76 -5.43
CA ALA A 286 -4.78 11.00 -4.93
C ALA A 286 -4.70 11.00 -3.41
N LEU A 287 -5.07 12.10 -2.75
CA LEU A 287 -5.21 12.16 -1.30
C LEU A 287 -6.34 11.24 -0.81
N LEU A 288 -7.53 11.31 -1.41
CA LEU A 288 -8.64 10.41 -1.09
C LEU A 288 -8.21 8.94 -1.21
N ASN A 289 -7.52 8.59 -2.29
CA ASN A 289 -6.98 7.25 -2.49
C ASN A 289 -5.92 6.87 -1.42
N ALA A 290 -5.06 7.81 -1.01
CA ALA A 290 -4.09 7.59 0.08
C ALA A 290 -4.76 7.23 1.40
N PHE A 291 -5.82 7.95 1.78
CA PHE A 291 -6.60 7.63 2.95
C PHE A 291 -7.28 6.26 2.83
N ALA A 292 -7.89 5.96 1.66
CA ALA A 292 -8.55 4.68 1.41
C ALA A 292 -7.60 3.49 1.59
N VAL A 293 -6.46 3.50 0.89
CA VAL A 293 -5.51 2.38 0.94
C VAL A 293 -4.86 2.24 2.31
N SER A 294 -4.59 3.35 3.01
CA SER A 294 -4.06 3.32 4.38
C SER A 294 -5.06 2.72 5.38
N LEU A 295 -6.33 3.08 5.26
CA LEU A 295 -7.42 2.51 6.07
C LEU A 295 -7.52 0.99 5.87
N VAL A 296 -7.48 0.52 4.63
CA VAL A 296 -7.53 -0.93 4.30
C VAL A 296 -6.30 -1.65 4.83
N ALA A 297 -5.10 -1.15 4.54
CA ALA A 297 -3.85 -1.79 4.93
C ALA A 297 -3.74 -1.99 6.45
N ASN A 298 -4.03 -0.94 7.22
CA ASN A 298 -3.97 -1.00 8.68
C ASN A 298 -5.09 -1.86 9.28
N SER A 299 -6.31 -1.79 8.72
CA SER A 299 -7.43 -2.61 9.20
C SER A 299 -7.16 -4.09 8.95
N LEU A 300 -6.58 -4.44 7.81
CA LEU A 300 -6.27 -5.81 7.43
C LEU A 300 -5.11 -6.32 8.27
N HIS A 301 -4.06 -5.52 8.43
CA HIS A 301 -2.94 -5.80 9.32
C HIS A 301 -3.42 -6.14 10.73
N LYS A 302 -4.24 -5.28 11.36
CA LYS A 302 -4.80 -5.52 12.70
C LYS A 302 -5.65 -6.80 12.76
N ASP A 303 -6.49 -7.04 11.75
CA ASP A 303 -7.34 -8.23 11.70
C ASP A 303 -6.48 -9.51 11.61
N ILE A 304 -5.47 -9.54 10.74
CA ILE A 304 -4.58 -10.70 10.58
C ILE A 304 -3.72 -10.89 11.83
N LEU A 305 -3.16 -9.81 12.41
CA LEU A 305 -2.37 -9.86 13.64
C LEU A 305 -3.16 -10.49 14.79
N SER A 306 -4.44 -10.13 14.90
CA SER A 306 -5.36 -10.70 15.89
C SER A 306 -5.67 -12.17 15.64
N ARG A 307 -5.66 -12.63 14.39
CA ARG A 307 -5.97 -14.03 14.05
C ARG A 307 -4.81 -14.98 14.25
N VAL A 308 -3.57 -14.50 14.06
CA VAL A 308 -2.37 -15.32 14.27
C VAL A 308 -1.84 -15.25 15.71
N ASP A 309 -2.59 -14.62 16.63
CA ASP A 309 -2.17 -14.31 18.00
C ASP A 309 -0.77 -13.65 18.05
N GLY A 310 -0.54 -12.71 17.13
CA GLY A 310 0.74 -12.05 16.97
C GLY A 310 1.00 -10.94 17.99
N ASP A 311 2.25 -10.49 18.06
CA ASP A 311 2.66 -9.45 19.01
C ASP A 311 2.24 -8.03 18.61
N PHE A 312 1.30 -7.45 19.37
CA PHE A 312 0.78 -6.10 19.15
C PHE A 312 1.74 -4.96 19.54
N ARG A 313 2.95 -5.23 20.05
CA ARG A 313 3.88 -4.16 20.47
C ARG A 313 4.22 -3.20 19.33
N TRP A 314 4.48 -3.69 18.11
CA TRP A 314 4.77 -2.81 16.97
C TRP A 314 3.61 -1.90 16.61
N SER A 315 2.42 -2.48 16.40
CA SER A 315 1.20 -1.71 16.12
C SER A 315 0.92 -0.65 17.20
N ARG A 316 1.12 -0.98 18.49
CA ARG A 316 0.96 -0.02 19.61
C ARG A 316 2.02 1.07 19.62
N MET A 317 3.28 0.77 19.28
CA MET A 317 4.33 1.78 19.16
C MET A 317 4.04 2.75 18.03
N ARG A 318 3.62 2.24 16.86
CA ARG A 318 3.20 3.05 15.71
C ARG A 318 2.00 3.93 16.04
N GLN A 319 0.99 3.39 16.74
CA GLN A 319 -0.14 4.18 17.21
C GLN A 319 0.31 5.31 18.13
N ARG A 320 1.11 5.02 19.18
CA ARG A 320 1.63 6.06 20.08
C ARG A 320 2.46 7.12 19.36
N PHE A 321 3.26 6.72 18.37
CA PHE A 321 4.04 7.63 17.55
C PHE A 321 3.15 8.63 16.81
N LEU A 322 2.05 8.14 16.22
CA LEU A 322 1.04 8.97 15.55
C LEU A 322 0.28 9.85 16.55
N GLU A 323 -0.11 9.32 17.73
CA GLU A 323 -0.86 10.08 18.75
C GLU A 323 -0.05 11.31 19.19
N GLN A 324 1.26 11.13 19.40
CA GLN A 324 2.18 12.19 19.80
C GLN A 324 2.44 13.26 18.73
N ARG A 325 2.19 12.96 17.45
CA ARG A 325 2.60 13.82 16.32
C ARG A 325 1.46 14.33 15.44
N VAL A 326 0.31 13.67 15.49
CA VAL A 326 -0.87 13.96 14.67
C VAL A 326 -2.04 14.48 15.52
N SER A 327 -1.92 14.42 16.85
CA SER A 327 -2.96 14.85 17.77
C SER A 327 -2.42 15.77 18.88
N THR A 328 -2.89 17.02 18.91
CA THR A 328 -2.92 17.85 20.12
C THR A 328 -4.15 17.56 20.98
N SER A 329 -5.11 16.77 20.46
CA SER A 329 -6.28 16.26 21.19
C SER A 329 -6.33 14.73 21.12
N PHE A 330 -6.08 14.08 22.25
CA PHE A 330 -5.93 12.64 22.50
C PHE A 330 -7.11 11.70 22.12
N GLY A 331 -7.98 12.08 21.19
CA GLY A 331 -9.25 11.38 20.94
C GLY A 331 -9.33 10.50 19.69
N ASN A 332 -8.83 10.95 18.54
CA ASN A 332 -9.12 10.28 17.26
C ASN A 332 -7.97 10.46 16.26
N ILE A 333 -7.16 9.42 16.03
CA ILE A 333 -6.31 9.38 14.83
C ILE A 333 -7.15 8.77 13.72
N TRP A 334 -7.97 9.54 13.02
CA TRP A 334 -8.57 9.06 11.78
C TRP A 334 -7.45 8.76 10.74
N PRO A 335 -7.45 7.62 10.02
CA PRO A 335 -8.50 6.60 9.88
C PRO A 335 -8.46 5.45 10.90
N PHE A 336 -7.59 5.51 11.90
CA PHE A 336 -7.44 4.56 12.99
C PHE A 336 -8.32 4.97 14.19
N GLU A 337 -9.64 4.83 14.06
CA GLU A 337 -10.53 4.92 15.22
C GLU A 337 -10.00 3.99 16.33
N ALA A 338 -9.72 4.57 17.50
CA ALA A 338 -9.31 3.86 18.69
C ALA A 338 -10.58 3.49 19.47
N HIS A 339 -11.02 2.24 19.34
CA HIS A 339 -11.88 1.57 20.32
C HIS A 339 -11.41 0.15 20.54
#